data_AF-A0AAJ6NSB8-F1
#
_entry.id   AF-A0AAJ6NSB8-F1
#
_cell.length_a   1.000
_cell.length_b   1.000
_cell.length_c   1.000
_cell.angle_alpha   90.00
_cell.angle_beta   90.00
_cell.angle_gamma   90.00
#
_symmetry.space_group_name_H-M   'P 1'
#
loop_
_entity.id
_entity.type
_entity.pdbx_description
1 polymer ?
#
loop_
_entity_poly.entity_id
_entity_poly.type
_entity_poly.pdbx_seq_one_letter_code
_entity_poly.pdbx_strand_id
1 'polypeptide(L)'
;MTSQPHPNLPGISVTCAVVTVSDTRSPQTDKSGQLIQQLLLDANHTVAAYAIIKDEPAQIQAQIELLGQNTNLDVVIFNGGTGIAPRDTTYDAIEKLLEKTLPGFGELFRFLSYQEIGSRAIASRAVAGIYQQKLIFSLPGSSNAVQLGMEKIILPELTHLVNQMKAH
;
A
#
# COMPACT_ATOMS: atom_id res chain seq x y z
N MET A 1 -8.84 25.87 -2.92
CA MET A 1 -8.37 25.83 -1.52
C MET A 1 -8.19 24.36 -1.17
N THR A 2 -6.96 23.86 -1.16
CA THR A 2 -6.66 22.47 -0.81
C THR A 2 -6.66 22.36 0.71
N SER A 3 -7.81 22.06 1.31
CA SER A 3 -7.87 21.68 2.71
C SER A 3 -7.16 20.34 2.87
N GLN A 4 -5.95 20.35 3.44
CA GLN A 4 -5.38 19.14 3.99
C GLN A 4 -6.35 18.63 5.06
N PRO A 5 -6.86 17.38 4.97
CA PRO A 5 -7.96 16.94 5.81
C PRO A 5 -7.66 17.00 7.31
N HIS A 6 -6.41 16.89 7.73
CA HIS A 6 -5.98 17.23 9.10
C HIS A 6 -4.53 17.72 9.09
N PRO A 7 -4.15 18.73 9.90
CA PRO A 7 -2.75 19.10 10.05
C PRO A 7 -1.99 17.95 10.73
N ASN A 8 -1.03 17.36 10.01
CA ASN A 8 -0.11 16.39 10.60
C ASN A 8 0.66 17.06 11.75
N LEU A 9 0.78 16.36 12.88
CA LEU A 9 1.70 16.79 13.93
C LEU A 9 3.12 16.77 13.34
N PRO A 10 3.86 17.89 13.35
CA PRO A 10 5.22 17.90 12.82
C PRO A 10 6.10 16.94 13.64
N GLY A 11 6.79 16.03 12.96
CA GLY A 11 7.86 15.20 13.55
C GLY A 11 7.53 13.73 13.86
N ILE A 12 6.37 13.20 13.46
CA ILE A 12 6.08 11.76 13.59
C ILE A 12 6.59 11.01 12.35
N SER A 13 7.61 10.19 12.53
CA SER A 13 8.08 9.26 11.49
C SER A 13 7.33 7.93 11.62
N VAL A 14 6.84 7.41 10.50
CA VAL A 14 6.18 6.11 10.41
C VAL A 14 7.17 5.10 9.84
N THR A 15 7.23 3.90 10.42
CA THR A 15 8.10 2.83 9.95
C THR A 15 7.35 1.92 8.98
N CYS A 16 7.80 1.86 7.74
CA CYS A 16 7.11 1.20 6.64
C CYS A 16 7.90 0.02 6.08
N ALA A 17 7.18 -0.94 5.50
CA ALA A 17 7.71 -1.99 4.66
C ALA A 17 7.12 -1.87 3.26
N VAL A 18 7.93 -2.15 2.25
CA VAL A 18 7.51 -2.13 0.84
C VAL A 18 7.64 -3.54 0.28
N VAL A 19 6.55 -4.06 -0.27
CA VAL A 19 6.53 -5.40 -0.90
C VAL A 19 6.08 -5.27 -2.35
N THR A 20 6.94 -5.69 -3.27
CA THR A 20 6.58 -5.79 -4.69
C THR A 20 6.19 -7.22 -5.01
N VAL A 21 4.98 -7.41 -5.51
CA VAL A 21 4.48 -8.71 -5.96
C VAL A 21 4.65 -8.81 -7.48
N SER A 22 5.63 -9.61 -7.91
CA SER A 22 5.93 -9.77 -9.32
C SER A 22 6.75 -11.02 -9.63
N ASP A 23 6.38 -11.72 -10.71
CA ASP A 23 7.13 -12.88 -11.19
C ASP A 23 8.38 -12.53 -11.99
N THR A 24 8.50 -11.28 -12.45
CA THR A 24 9.54 -10.88 -13.41
C THR A 24 10.46 -9.77 -12.91
N ARG A 25 10.06 -9.03 -11.86
CA ARG A 25 10.89 -7.94 -11.33
C ARG A 25 12.08 -8.46 -10.54
N SER A 26 13.12 -7.65 -10.58
CA SER A 26 14.32 -7.72 -9.74
C SER A 26 14.49 -6.37 -9.03
N PRO A 27 15.35 -6.27 -8.01
CA PRO A 27 15.59 -5.00 -7.31
C PRO A 27 15.99 -3.85 -8.24
N GLN A 28 16.69 -4.14 -9.35
CA GLN A 28 17.11 -3.14 -10.34
C GLN A 28 15.97 -2.69 -11.26
N THR A 29 14.98 -3.55 -11.50
CA THR A 29 13.90 -3.29 -12.46
C THR A 29 12.57 -2.91 -11.80
N ASP A 30 12.50 -2.98 -10.46
CA ASP A 30 11.34 -2.65 -9.65
C ASP A 30 11.15 -1.13 -9.47
N LYS A 31 10.73 -0.48 -10.56
CA LYS A 31 10.47 0.96 -10.56
C LYS A 31 9.38 1.38 -9.57
N SER A 32 8.36 0.54 -9.37
CA SER A 32 7.22 0.85 -8.51
C SER A 32 7.58 0.73 -7.03
N GLY A 33 8.27 -0.34 -6.62
CA GLY A 33 8.80 -0.46 -5.27
C GLY A 33 9.85 0.61 -4.94
N GLN A 34 10.72 0.95 -5.90
CA GLN A 34 11.67 2.07 -5.73
C GLN A 34 10.95 3.41 -5.56
N LEU A 35 9.89 3.68 -6.33
CA LEU A 35 9.09 4.90 -6.22
C LEU A 35 8.42 5.02 -4.84
N ILE A 36 7.84 3.94 -4.31
CA ILE A 36 7.24 3.94 -2.97
C ILE A 36 8.29 4.28 -1.92
N GLN A 37 9.46 3.65 -1.98
CA GLN A 37 10.55 3.91 -1.05
C GLN A 37 11.01 5.36 -1.09
N GLN A 38 11.19 5.92 -2.30
CA GLN A 38 11.58 7.31 -2.49
C GLN A 38 10.55 8.27 -1.89
N LEU A 39 9.27 8.09 -2.21
CA LEU A 39 8.17 8.93 -1.72
C LEU A 39 8.04 8.89 -0.19
N LEU A 40 8.28 7.72 0.43
CA LEU A 40 8.29 7.60 1.89
C LEU A 40 9.47 8.35 2.52
N LEU A 41 10.68 8.19 1.97
CA LEU A 41 11.88 8.86 2.45
C LEU A 41 11.78 10.38 2.32
N ASP A 42 11.27 10.87 1.19
CA ASP A 42 11.05 12.31 0.93
C ASP A 42 10.01 12.90 1.89
N ALA A 43 9.07 12.09 2.38
CA ALA A 43 8.09 12.45 3.40
C ALA A 43 8.61 12.29 4.84
N ASN A 44 9.91 12.01 5.05
CA ASN A 44 10.55 11.75 6.35
C ASN A 44 10.00 10.50 7.09
N HIS A 45 9.55 9.50 6.34
CA HIS A 45 9.21 8.18 6.86
C HIS A 45 10.38 7.20 6.67
N THR A 46 10.37 6.11 7.43
CA THR A 46 11.45 5.11 7.39
C THR A 46 11.02 3.89 6.60
N VAL A 47 11.88 3.36 5.74
CA VAL A 47 11.69 2.05 5.10
C VAL A 47 12.54 1.02 5.83
N ALA A 48 11.92 0.22 6.70
CA ALA A 48 12.62 -0.79 7.49
C ALA A 48 12.77 -2.14 6.77
N ALA A 49 11.92 -2.41 5.77
CA ALA A 49 11.98 -3.63 5.00
C ALA A 49 11.55 -3.41 3.55
N TYR A 50 12.22 -4.12 2.65
CA TYR A 50 11.87 -4.19 1.23
C TYR A 50 11.98 -5.64 0.77
N ALA A 51 10.97 -6.11 0.04
CA ALA A 51 10.97 -7.46 -0.53
C ALA A 51 10.32 -7.48 -1.92
N ILE A 52 10.78 -8.40 -2.77
CA ILE A 52 10.07 -8.81 -3.98
C ILE A 52 9.66 -10.27 -3.81
N ILE A 53 8.37 -10.56 -3.97
CA ILE A 53 7.81 -11.91 -3.88
C ILE A 53 7.05 -12.27 -5.17
N LYS A 54 6.80 -13.56 -5.39
CA LYS A 54 5.98 -14.04 -6.52
C LYS A 54 4.50 -13.78 -6.26
N ASP A 55 3.71 -13.72 -7.33
CA ASP A 55 2.25 -13.52 -7.26
C ASP A 55 1.53 -14.83 -6.88
N GLU A 56 1.89 -15.35 -5.72
CA GLU A 56 1.40 -16.61 -5.18
C GLU A 56 0.70 -16.34 -3.85
N PRO A 57 -0.57 -16.75 -3.66
CA PRO A 57 -1.33 -16.47 -2.44
C PRO A 57 -0.58 -16.88 -1.16
N ALA A 58 0.10 -18.03 -1.18
CA ALA A 58 0.88 -18.51 -0.05
C ALA A 58 2.09 -17.62 0.28
N GLN A 59 2.77 -17.05 -0.74
CA GLN A 59 3.88 -16.12 -0.50
C GLN A 59 3.39 -14.78 0.03
N ILE A 60 2.29 -14.27 -0.52
CA ILE A 60 1.66 -13.02 -0.05
C ILE A 60 1.21 -13.17 1.41
N GLN A 61 0.55 -14.29 1.74
CA GLN A 61 0.13 -14.60 3.11
C GLN A 61 1.33 -14.70 4.05
N ALA A 62 2.33 -15.51 3.72
CA ALA A 62 3.52 -15.67 4.55
C ALA A 62 4.25 -14.34 4.77
N GLN A 63 4.31 -13.47 3.75
CA GLN A 63 4.93 -12.15 3.87
C GLN A 63 4.13 -11.21 4.78
N ILE A 64 2.79 -11.23 4.70
CA ILE A 64 1.94 -10.45 5.61
C ILE A 64 2.07 -10.94 7.05
N GLU A 65 2.04 -12.24 7.28
CA GLU A 65 2.20 -12.85 8.60
C GLU A 65 3.57 -12.50 9.22
N LEU A 66 4.65 -12.60 8.43
CA LEU A 66 5.99 -12.24 8.85
C LEU A 66 6.08 -10.76 9.26
N LEU A 67 5.53 -9.86 8.44
CA LEU A 67 5.59 -8.43 8.69
C LEU A 67 4.63 -7.99 9.83
N GLY A 68 3.51 -8.68 10.00
CA GLY A 68 2.56 -8.46 11.10
C GLY A 68 3.19 -8.69 12.47
N GLN A 69 4.07 -9.68 12.58
CA GLN A 69 4.80 -10.00 13.81
C GLN A 69 5.91 -8.99 14.17
N ASN A 70 6.31 -8.12 13.24
CA ASN A 70 7.38 -7.15 13.49
C ASN A 70 6.88 -5.96 14.31
N THR A 71 7.22 -5.92 15.60
CA THR A 71 6.79 -4.87 16.54
C THR A 71 7.29 -3.46 16.20
N ASN A 72 8.36 -3.32 15.42
CA ASN A 72 8.92 -2.03 15.01
C ASN A 72 8.33 -1.49 13.70
N LEU A 73 7.38 -2.20 13.09
CA LEU A 73 6.74 -1.83 11.85
C LEU A 73 5.38 -1.19 12.10
N ASP A 74 4.99 -0.18 11.34
CA ASP A 74 3.66 0.45 11.45
C ASP A 74 2.79 0.15 10.23
N VAL A 75 3.40 0.15 9.05
CA VAL A 75 2.70 0.09 7.76
C VAL A 75 3.37 -0.89 6.81
N VAL A 76 2.57 -1.62 6.02
CA VAL A 76 3.03 -2.41 4.88
C VAL A 76 2.35 -1.93 3.61
N ILE A 77 3.13 -1.63 2.57
CA ILE A 77 2.64 -1.20 1.27
C ILE A 77 3.03 -2.25 0.22
N PHE A 78 2.02 -2.95 -0.29
CA PHE A 78 2.13 -3.86 -1.42
C PHE A 78 1.91 -3.13 -2.73
N ASN A 79 2.62 -3.55 -3.78
CA ASN A 79 2.32 -3.17 -5.15
C ASN A 79 2.43 -4.35 -6.12
N GLY A 80 1.52 -4.42 -7.10
CA GLY A 80 1.52 -5.49 -8.11
C GLY A 80 0.52 -6.60 -7.84
N GLY A 81 0.31 -7.45 -8.86
CA GLY A 81 -0.56 -8.62 -8.78
C GLY A 81 -2.05 -8.38 -8.50
N THR A 82 -2.56 -7.15 -8.73
CA THR A 82 -3.95 -6.79 -8.45
C THR A 82 -4.86 -6.77 -9.68
N GLY A 83 -4.38 -7.16 -10.87
CA GLY A 83 -5.22 -7.19 -12.07
C GLY A 83 -6.39 -8.19 -12.01
N ILE A 84 -7.02 -8.40 -13.16
CA ILE A 84 -8.14 -9.35 -13.32
C ILE A 84 -7.71 -10.65 -14.01
N ALA A 85 -6.43 -10.79 -14.38
CA ALA A 85 -5.97 -12.04 -14.98
C ALA A 85 -5.98 -13.15 -13.92
N PRO A 86 -6.13 -14.43 -14.30
CA PRO A 86 -6.16 -15.54 -13.33
C PRO A 86 -4.93 -15.62 -12.42
N ARG A 87 -3.80 -15.06 -12.85
CA ARG A 87 -2.56 -15.01 -12.07
C ARG A 87 -2.55 -13.88 -11.03
N ASP A 88 -3.37 -12.86 -11.18
CA ASP A 88 -3.37 -11.68 -10.31
C ASP A 88 -4.12 -12.00 -9.00
N THR A 89 -3.38 -12.41 -7.98
CA THR A 89 -3.96 -12.93 -6.73
C THR A 89 -3.87 -11.97 -5.54
N THR A 90 -3.09 -10.89 -5.68
CA THR A 90 -2.69 -10.05 -4.56
C THR A 90 -3.87 -9.39 -3.84
N TYR A 91 -4.86 -8.86 -4.56
CA TYR A 91 -6.02 -8.24 -3.90
C TYR A 91 -6.80 -9.27 -3.06
N ASP A 92 -7.15 -10.44 -3.63
CA ASP A 92 -7.99 -11.42 -2.93
C ASP A 92 -7.22 -12.09 -1.78
N ALA A 93 -5.90 -12.27 -1.93
CA ALA A 93 -5.06 -12.82 -0.86
C ALA A 93 -4.96 -11.85 0.33
N ILE A 94 -4.77 -10.56 0.06
CA ILE A 94 -4.68 -9.55 1.12
C ILE A 94 -6.04 -9.32 1.77
N GLU A 95 -7.09 -9.09 0.98
CA GLU A 95 -8.44 -8.79 1.49
C GLU A 95 -8.94 -9.84 2.50
N LYS A 96 -8.68 -11.13 2.23
CA LYS A 96 -9.07 -12.24 3.11
C LYS A 96 -8.37 -12.25 4.47
N LEU A 97 -7.20 -11.62 4.58
CA LEU A 97 -6.40 -11.61 5.81
C LEU A 97 -6.71 -10.41 6.69
N LEU A 98 -7.26 -9.33 6.14
CA LEU A 98 -7.52 -8.11 6.89
C LEU A 98 -8.53 -8.34 8.02
N GLU A 99 -8.17 -7.95 9.23
CA GLU A 99 -9.05 -7.98 10.41
C GLU A 99 -10.12 -6.88 10.33
N LYS A 100 -9.76 -5.76 9.70
CA LYS A 100 -10.67 -4.64 9.43
C LYS A 100 -10.31 -3.99 8.10
N THR A 101 -11.21 -4.07 7.13
CA THR A 101 -11.03 -3.42 5.83
C THR A 101 -11.35 -1.91 5.92
N LEU A 102 -10.57 -1.10 5.20
CA LEU A 102 -10.82 0.33 4.96
C LEU A 102 -11.38 0.50 3.53
N PRO A 103 -12.69 0.27 3.29
CA PRO A 103 -13.25 0.24 1.94
C PRO A 103 -13.08 1.56 1.19
N GLY A 104 -13.11 2.69 1.91
CA GLY A 104 -12.93 4.03 1.36
C GLY A 104 -11.61 4.23 0.61
N PHE A 105 -10.56 3.46 0.92
CA PHE A 105 -9.29 3.51 0.19
C PHE A 105 -9.47 3.06 -1.27
N GLY A 106 -10.05 1.88 -1.47
CA GLY A 106 -10.26 1.33 -2.82
C GLY A 106 -11.27 2.15 -3.62
N GLU A 107 -12.31 2.68 -2.95
CA GLU A 107 -13.31 3.56 -3.55
C GLU A 107 -12.68 4.88 -4.03
N LEU A 108 -11.95 5.58 -3.16
CA LEU A 108 -11.29 6.83 -3.49
C LEU A 108 -10.21 6.62 -4.56
N PHE A 109 -9.44 5.54 -4.45
CA PHE A 109 -8.45 5.19 -5.46
C PHE A 109 -9.06 5.00 -6.85
N ARG A 110 -10.19 4.29 -6.94
CA ARG A 110 -10.91 4.12 -8.22
C ARG A 110 -11.52 5.41 -8.72
N PHE A 111 -12.06 6.25 -7.84
CA PHE A 111 -12.58 7.56 -8.21
C PHE A 111 -11.49 8.45 -8.83
N LEU A 112 -10.34 8.56 -8.17
CA LEU A 112 -9.19 9.32 -8.68
C LEU A 112 -8.63 8.69 -9.97
N SER A 113 -8.52 7.36 -10.02
CA SER A 113 -8.09 6.64 -11.23
C SER A 113 -9.04 6.92 -12.39
N TYR A 114 -10.35 6.97 -12.17
CA TYR A 114 -11.32 7.28 -13.22
C TYR A 114 -11.08 8.68 -13.82
N GLN A 115 -10.63 9.64 -13.02
CA GLN A 115 -10.28 10.97 -13.53
C GLN A 115 -9.05 10.95 -14.44
N GLU A 116 -8.11 10.02 -14.26
CA GLU A 116 -6.88 9.92 -15.07
C GLU A 116 -7.01 8.97 -16.27
N ILE A 117 -7.64 7.81 -16.07
CA ILE A 117 -7.67 6.71 -17.06
C ILE A 117 -9.09 6.34 -17.53
N GLY A 118 -10.11 7.09 -17.10
CA GLY A 118 -11.50 6.88 -17.49
C GLY A 118 -12.04 5.53 -17.05
N SER A 119 -12.88 4.92 -17.90
CA SER A 119 -13.55 3.64 -17.61
C SER A 119 -12.59 2.47 -17.32
N ARG A 120 -11.31 2.56 -17.71
CA ARG A 120 -10.29 1.55 -17.37
C ARG A 120 -10.12 1.36 -15.86
N ALA A 121 -10.47 2.37 -15.06
CA ALA A 121 -10.46 2.28 -13.60
C ALA A 121 -11.39 1.19 -13.04
N ILE A 122 -12.33 0.66 -13.84
CA ILE A 122 -13.17 -0.48 -13.44
C ILE A 122 -12.35 -1.73 -13.09
N ALA A 123 -11.18 -1.90 -13.72
CA ALA A 123 -10.29 -3.03 -13.47
C ALA A 123 -9.28 -2.76 -12.33
N SER A 124 -9.28 -1.54 -11.77
CA SER A 124 -8.36 -1.17 -10.69
C SER A 124 -8.81 -1.76 -9.36
N ARG A 125 -8.07 -2.77 -8.90
CA ARG A 125 -8.23 -3.35 -7.56
C ARG A 125 -7.10 -2.85 -6.66
N ALA A 126 -7.51 -2.12 -5.62
CA ALA A 126 -6.67 -1.64 -4.54
C ALA A 126 -7.44 -1.85 -3.23
N VAL A 127 -6.75 -2.25 -2.17
CA VAL A 127 -7.37 -2.53 -0.86
C VAL A 127 -6.48 -2.01 0.25
N ALA A 128 -7.09 -1.58 1.34
CA ALA A 128 -6.40 -1.25 2.57
C ALA A 128 -7.14 -1.82 3.77
N GLY A 129 -6.42 -2.05 4.86
CA GLY A 129 -6.98 -2.62 6.07
C GLY A 129 -6.01 -2.64 7.23
N ILE A 130 -6.47 -3.21 8.33
CA ILE A 130 -5.66 -3.50 9.50
C ILE A 130 -5.42 -5.01 9.57
N TYR A 131 -4.19 -5.38 9.88
CA TYR A 131 -3.80 -6.76 10.20
C TYR A 131 -2.74 -6.72 11.29
N GLN A 132 -2.94 -7.43 12.41
CA GLN A 132 -1.98 -7.49 13.53
C GLN A 132 -1.45 -6.12 13.99
N GLN A 133 -2.34 -5.14 14.14
CA GLN A 133 -2.00 -3.76 14.50
C GLN A 133 -1.02 -3.08 13.52
N LYS A 134 -1.03 -3.49 12.25
CA LYS A 134 -0.36 -2.82 11.12
C LYS A 134 -1.40 -2.30 10.15
N LEU A 135 -1.10 -1.15 9.56
CA LEU A 135 -1.87 -0.65 8.43
C LEU A 135 -1.32 -1.27 7.14
N ILE A 136 -2.19 -1.90 6.37
CA ILE A 136 -1.84 -2.57 5.11
C ILE A 136 -2.45 -1.78 3.96
N PHE A 137 -1.66 -1.47 2.94
CA PHE A 137 -2.11 -0.93 1.67
C PHE A 137 -1.68 -1.85 0.53
N SER A 138 -2.52 -2.03 -0.47
CA SER A 138 -2.21 -2.76 -1.70
C SER A 138 -2.61 -1.94 -2.92
N LEU A 139 -1.63 -1.62 -3.75
CA LEU A 139 -1.75 -0.81 -4.95
C LEU A 139 -1.52 -1.66 -6.22
N PRO A 140 -2.07 -1.25 -7.38
CA PRO A 140 -1.66 -1.80 -8.66
C PRO A 140 -0.17 -1.58 -8.93
N GLY A 141 0.45 -2.47 -9.73
CA GLY A 141 1.91 -2.47 -9.93
C GLY A 141 2.46 -1.43 -10.91
N SER A 142 1.61 -0.62 -11.55
CA SER A 142 2.10 0.43 -12.46
C SER A 142 2.58 1.65 -11.68
N SER A 143 3.66 2.29 -12.14
CA SER A 143 4.23 3.45 -11.42
C SER A 143 3.25 4.63 -11.33
N ASN A 144 2.38 4.82 -12.33
CA ASN A 144 1.33 5.85 -12.28
C ASN A 144 0.29 5.56 -11.18
N ALA A 145 -0.16 4.30 -11.07
CA ALA A 145 -1.10 3.90 -10.02
C ALA A 145 -0.47 4.04 -8.63
N VAL A 146 0.80 3.65 -8.51
CA VAL A 146 1.58 3.84 -7.28
C VAL A 146 1.67 5.32 -6.92
N GLN A 147 2.07 6.17 -7.86
CA GLN A 147 2.20 7.60 -7.63
C GLN A 147 0.87 8.21 -7.18
N LEU A 148 -0.23 7.88 -7.88
CA LEU A 148 -1.56 8.35 -7.54
C LEU A 148 -1.96 7.94 -6.12
N GLY A 149 -1.83 6.65 -5.79
CA GLY A 149 -2.20 6.13 -4.47
C GLY A 149 -1.36 6.71 -3.35
N MET A 150 -0.05 6.82 -3.57
CA MET A 150 0.89 7.38 -2.58
C MET A 150 0.64 8.87 -2.33
N GLU A 151 0.64 9.69 -3.38
CA GLU A 151 0.60 11.15 -3.24
C GLU A 151 -0.79 11.67 -2.88
N LYS A 152 -1.87 11.06 -3.39
CA LYS A 152 -3.23 11.58 -3.18
C LYS A 152 -3.94 10.99 -1.98
N ILE A 153 -3.49 9.84 -1.47
CA ILE A 153 -4.22 9.10 -0.42
C ILE A 153 -3.31 8.71 0.72
N ILE A 154 -2.26 7.90 0.46
CA ILE A 154 -1.48 7.28 1.54
C ILE A 154 -0.69 8.32 2.32
N LEU A 155 0.20 9.08 1.67
CA LEU A 155 1.05 10.04 2.37
C LEU A 155 0.27 11.12 3.13
N PRO A 156 -0.81 11.72 2.57
CA PRO A 156 -1.62 12.68 3.31
C PRO A 156 -2.21 12.13 4.62
N GLU A 157 -2.60 10.85 4.63
CA GLU A 157 -3.35 10.25 5.74
C GLU A 157 -2.49 9.33 6.64
N LEU A 158 -1.27 8.99 6.23
CA LEU A 158 -0.46 7.92 6.84
C LEU A 158 -0.28 8.11 8.35
N THR A 159 0.16 9.30 8.74
CA THR A 159 0.44 9.64 10.15
C THR A 159 -0.84 9.67 10.97
N HIS A 160 -1.93 10.21 10.41
CA HIS A 160 -3.23 10.26 11.08
C HIS A 160 -3.76 8.85 11.38
N LEU A 161 -3.75 7.97 10.37
CA LEU A 161 -4.25 6.60 10.50
C LEU A 161 -3.43 5.77 11.49
N VAL A 162 -2.10 5.88 11.46
CA VAL A 162 -1.22 5.18 12.41
C VAL A 162 -1.48 5.65 13.85
N ASN A 163 -1.64 6.96 14.07
CA ASN A 163 -1.94 7.50 15.39
C ASN A 163 -3.32 7.03 15.90
N GLN A 164 -4.33 7.01 15.03
CA GLN A 164 -5.66 6.51 15.38
C GLN A 164 -5.63 5.03 15.79
N MET A 165 -4.80 4.22 15.13
CA MET A 165 -4.64 2.80 15.47
C MET A 165 -3.93 2.58 16.81
N LYS A 166 -2.97 3.44 17.17
CA LYS A 166 -2.19 3.35 18.43
C LYS A 166 -2.89 3.97 19.64
N ALA A 167 -3.98 4.70 19.45
CA ALA A 167 -4.62 5.49 20.51
C ALA A 167 -5.40 4.66 21.56
N HIS A 168 -5.37 3.32 21.50
CA HIS A 168 -6.08 2.42 22.42
C HIS A 168 -5.25 1.20 22.79
#